data_AF-A0A821VS59-F1
#
_entry.id   AF-A0A821VS59-F1
#
_cell.length_a   1.000
_cell.length_b   1.000
_cell.length_c   1.000
_cell.angle_alpha   90.00
_cell.angle_beta   90.00
_cell.angle_gamma   90.00
#
_symmetry.space_group_name_H-M   'P 1'
#
loop_
_entity.id
_entity.type
_entity.pdbx_description
1 polymer ?
#
loop_
_entity_poly.entity_id
_entity_poly.type
_entity_poly.pdbx_seq_one_letter_code
_entity_poly.pdbx_strand_id
1 'polypeptide(L)'
;MDIDDEELRFKDKILLTDIGDLAEMGKSKSDTQYLSTLLYISLRFFNIKWEDVDDYLKNIGFMTAKTSHKWATVFIEGDYEEFSSDLRGGIHTDSFYDAFPEIEADAKALIIQTCSQKSGEFKTLDLAQFIDEKYYELTGIKKRSGDDLIRSERSC
;
A
#
# COMPACT_ATOMS: atom_id res chain seq x y z
N MET A 1 11.49 32.78 47.49
CA MET A 1 11.53 33.42 46.17
C MET A 1 11.10 32.31 45.25
N ASP A 2 9.77 32.16 45.14
CA ASP A 2 9.16 31.09 44.36
C ASP A 2 9.41 31.42 42.90
N ILE A 3 10.20 30.56 42.26
CA ILE A 3 10.36 30.60 40.82
C ILE A 3 9.09 29.95 40.29
N ASP A 4 8.18 30.76 39.77
CA ASP A 4 7.05 30.28 38.99
C ASP A 4 7.61 29.49 37.80
N ASP A 5 7.66 28.17 37.94
CA ASP A 5 7.76 27.23 36.83
C ASP A 5 6.41 27.27 36.10
N GLU A 6 6.15 28.37 35.38
CA GLU A 6 5.18 28.33 34.29
C GLU A 6 5.76 27.39 33.23
N GLU A 7 5.35 26.13 33.33
CA GLU A 7 5.62 25.08 32.35
C GLU A 7 5.02 25.53 31.00
N LEU A 8 5.79 26.32 30.24
CA LEU A 8 5.39 26.82 28.92
C LEU A 8 4.86 25.64 28.09
N ARG A 9 3.63 25.79 27.57
CA ARG A 9 3.01 24.78 26.72
C ARG A 9 3.93 24.52 25.53
N PHE A 10 4.15 23.26 25.19
CA PHE A 10 5.08 22.81 24.13
C PHE A 10 5.00 23.59 22.82
N LYS A 11 3.79 24.03 22.44
CA LYS A 11 3.53 24.90 21.27
C LYS A 11 4.30 26.23 21.26
N ASP A 12 4.69 26.73 22.44
CA ASP A 12 5.33 28.04 22.64
C ASP A 12 6.87 27.91 22.76
N LYS A 13 7.41 26.69 22.69
CA LYS A 13 8.77 26.33 23.12
C LYS A 13 9.76 25.94 21.99
N ILE A 14 9.49 26.26 20.72
CA ILE A 14 10.42 26.03 19.58
C ILE A 14 10.47 24.56 19.10
N LEU A 15 9.37 23.97 18.63
CA LEU A 15 9.46 22.63 18.02
C LEU A 15 8.80 22.51 16.65
N LEU A 16 7.68 23.16 16.38
CA LEU A 16 7.01 22.98 15.09
C LEU A 16 7.78 23.57 13.91
N THR A 17 8.40 24.75 14.05
CA THR A 17 9.18 25.33 12.94
C THR A 17 10.44 24.50 12.66
N ASP A 18 11.20 24.14 13.69
CA ASP A 18 12.42 23.34 13.55
C ASP A 18 12.11 21.92 13.05
N ILE A 19 11.00 21.31 13.51
CA ILE A 19 10.51 20.03 12.98
C ILE A 19 10.12 20.18 11.51
N GLY A 20 9.51 21.30 11.12
CA GLY A 20 9.15 21.60 9.73
C GLY A 20 10.39 21.70 8.84
N ASP A 21 11.42 22.42 9.29
CA ASP A 21 12.68 22.56 8.58
C ASP A 21 13.41 21.22 8.45
N LEU A 22 13.47 20.43 9.53
CA LEU A 22 14.05 19.08 9.51
C LEU A 22 13.28 18.14 8.57
N ALA A 23 11.95 18.24 8.58
CA ALA A 23 11.07 17.45 7.73
C ALA A 23 11.27 17.83 6.24
N GLU A 24 11.42 19.13 5.95
CA GLU A 24 11.75 19.63 4.61
C GLU A 24 13.12 19.13 4.13
N MET A 25 14.15 19.18 4.98
CA MET A 25 15.46 18.61 4.67
C MET A 25 15.38 17.10 4.38
N GLY A 26 14.49 16.40 5.10
CA GLY A 26 14.22 14.97 4.94
C GLY A 26 13.53 14.60 3.63
N LYS A 27 12.72 15.49 3.02
CA LYS A 27 12.00 15.21 1.77
C LYS A 27 12.91 14.77 0.62
N SER A 28 14.16 15.24 0.62
CA SER A 28 15.14 14.87 -0.41
C SER A 28 15.65 13.42 -0.30
N LYS A 29 15.46 12.76 0.85
CA LYS A 29 16.03 11.45 1.17
C LYS A 29 15.00 10.40 1.54
N SER A 30 13.74 10.79 1.72
CA SER A 30 12.70 9.89 2.21
C SER A 30 11.35 10.25 1.59
N ASP A 31 10.50 9.23 1.44
CA ASP A 31 9.16 9.40 0.95
C ASP A 31 8.36 10.34 1.88
N THR A 32 7.60 11.24 1.26
CA THR A 32 6.67 12.12 1.95
C THR A 32 5.65 11.31 2.77
N GLN A 33 5.26 10.13 2.31
CA GLN A 33 4.40 9.21 3.06
C GLN A 33 5.02 8.75 4.36
N TYR A 34 6.28 8.32 4.30
CA TYR A 34 7.02 7.87 5.48
C TYR A 34 7.18 9.00 6.50
N LEU A 35 7.67 10.15 6.05
CA LEU A 35 7.89 11.30 6.92
C LEU A 35 6.56 11.84 7.49
N SER A 36 5.50 11.92 6.68
CA SER A 36 4.17 12.36 7.15
C SER A 36 3.58 11.44 8.20
N THR A 37 3.77 10.13 8.03
CA THR A 37 3.30 9.15 8.99
C THR A 37 4.03 9.27 10.32
N LEU A 38 5.36 9.35 10.29
CA LEU A 38 6.16 9.50 11.51
C LEU A 38 5.84 10.81 12.24
N LEU A 39 5.77 11.92 11.51
CA LEU A 39 5.44 13.23 12.08
C LEU A 39 4.06 13.20 12.73
N TYR A 40 3.07 12.64 12.05
CA TYR A 40 1.73 12.47 12.58
C TYR A 40 1.74 11.66 13.88
N ILE A 41 2.39 10.48 13.91
CA ILE A 41 2.47 9.63 15.10
C ILE A 41 3.12 10.39 16.26
N SER A 42 4.23 11.09 16.02
CA SER A 42 4.91 11.89 17.04
C SER A 42 4.02 13.00 17.60
N LEU A 43 3.37 13.79 16.73
CA LEU A 43 2.50 14.89 17.17
C LEU A 43 1.28 14.39 17.94
N ARG A 44 0.71 13.25 17.54
CA ARG A 44 -0.38 12.58 18.26
C ARG A 44 0.07 12.01 19.60
N PHE A 45 1.29 11.47 19.68
CA PHE A 45 1.89 10.99 20.93
C PHE A 45 2.03 12.13 21.96
N PHE A 46 2.38 13.34 21.51
CA PHE A 46 2.40 14.54 22.36
C PHE A 46 1.01 15.14 22.62
N ASN A 47 -0.07 14.43 22.29
CA ASN A 47 -1.46 14.81 22.55
C ASN A 47 -1.87 16.16 21.90
N ILE A 48 -1.27 16.50 20.75
CA ILE A 48 -1.66 17.66 19.96
C ILE A 48 -3.02 17.38 19.29
N LYS A 49 -3.91 18.37 19.25
CA LYS A 49 -5.26 18.20 18.70
C LYS A 49 -5.20 17.87 17.21
N TRP A 50 -6.20 17.13 16.75
CA TRP A 50 -6.23 16.64 15.37
C TRP A 50 -6.20 17.79 14.36
N GLU A 51 -6.99 18.84 14.61
CA GLU A 51 -7.06 20.05 13.80
C GLU A 51 -5.68 20.73 13.70
N ASP A 52 -5.01 20.95 14.83
CA ASP A 52 -3.68 21.55 14.88
C ASP A 52 -2.64 20.70 14.11
N VAL A 53 -2.72 19.37 14.19
CA VAL A 53 -1.84 18.46 13.44
C VAL A 53 -2.13 18.53 11.94
N ASP A 54 -3.40 18.54 11.54
CA ASP A 54 -3.80 18.60 10.14
C ASP A 54 -3.36 19.92 9.48
N ASP A 55 -3.58 21.04 10.18
CA ASP A 55 -3.15 22.37 9.73
C ASP A 55 -1.62 22.44 9.63
N TYR A 56 -0.91 21.94 10.64
CA TYR A 56 0.55 21.92 10.62
C TYR A 56 1.11 21.09 9.46
N LEU A 57 0.62 19.86 9.26
CA LEU A 57 1.07 18.99 8.17
C LEU A 57 0.79 19.63 6.80
N LYS A 58 -0.39 20.23 6.60
CA LYS A 58 -0.71 20.94 5.36
C LYS A 58 0.21 22.13 5.13
N ASN A 59 0.53 22.89 6.18
CA ASN A 59 1.39 24.07 6.09
C ASN A 59 2.81 23.74 5.63
N ILE A 60 3.34 22.57 6.02
CA ILE A 60 4.67 22.10 5.58
C ILE A 60 4.62 21.31 4.26
N GLY A 61 3.45 21.23 3.60
CA GLY A 61 3.27 20.52 2.33
C GLY A 61 3.28 18.99 2.46
N PHE A 62 2.92 18.47 3.64
CA PHE A 62 2.81 17.04 3.93
C PHE A 62 1.37 16.55 3.72
N MET A 63 1.17 15.24 3.93
CA MET A 63 -0.16 14.61 3.82
C MET A 63 -1.09 15.08 4.93
N THR A 64 -2.40 15.15 4.64
CA THR A 64 -3.41 15.48 5.66
C THR A 64 -3.36 14.52 6.84
N ALA A 65 -3.74 14.97 8.03
CA ALA A 65 -3.81 14.12 9.22
C ALA A 65 -4.66 12.86 8.98
N LYS A 66 -5.72 12.96 8.17
CA LYS A 66 -6.55 11.81 7.78
C LYS A 66 -5.74 10.75 7.03
N THR A 67 -4.97 11.17 6.04
CA THR A 67 -4.17 10.23 5.24
C THR A 67 -2.98 9.69 6.04
N SER A 68 -2.30 10.55 6.79
CA SER A 68 -1.22 10.14 7.70
C SER A 68 -1.71 9.17 8.79
N HIS A 69 -2.95 9.33 9.26
CA HIS A 69 -3.55 8.39 10.20
C HIS A 69 -3.80 7.02 9.59
N LYS A 70 -4.33 6.95 8.35
CA LYS A 70 -4.48 5.68 7.61
C LYS A 70 -3.14 4.95 7.58
N TRP A 71 -2.10 5.64 7.14
CA TRP A 71 -0.76 5.05 7.02
C TRP A 71 -0.11 4.74 8.35
N ALA A 72 -0.40 5.49 9.41
CA ALA A 72 0.05 5.16 10.76
C ALA A 72 -0.54 3.83 11.24
N THR A 73 -1.81 3.55 10.95
CA THR A 73 -2.43 2.26 11.27
C THR A 73 -1.72 1.12 10.57
N VAL A 74 -1.56 1.22 9.24
CA VAL A 74 -0.85 0.22 8.41
C VAL A 74 0.59 0.01 8.90
N PHE A 75 1.30 1.09 9.22
CA PHE A 75 2.68 1.05 9.73
C PHE A 75 2.77 0.33 11.09
N ILE A 76 1.82 0.57 11.99
CA ILE A 76 1.77 -0.07 13.33
C ILE A 76 1.39 -1.55 13.21
N GLU A 77 0.51 -1.89 12.26
CA GLU A 77 0.10 -3.27 11.97
C GLU A 77 1.23 -4.07 11.30
N GLY A 78 2.27 -3.41 10.78
CA GLY A 78 3.45 -4.02 10.19
C GLY A 78 3.25 -4.46 8.73
N ASP A 79 2.20 -3.97 8.07
CA ASP A 79 1.97 -4.21 6.64
C ASP A 79 2.82 -3.25 5.80
N TYR A 80 4.11 -3.59 5.69
CA TYR A 80 5.07 -2.77 4.96
C TYR A 80 4.88 -2.82 3.43
N GLU A 81 4.20 -3.83 2.91
CA GLU A 81 3.88 -3.94 1.48
C GLU A 81 2.81 -2.91 1.13
N GLU A 82 1.71 -2.84 1.89
CA GLU A 82 0.72 -1.78 1.69
C GLU A 82 1.36 -0.41 1.97
N PHE A 83 2.15 -0.29 3.04
CA PHE A 83 2.79 0.98 3.41
C PHE A 83 3.79 1.50 2.37
N SER A 84 4.45 0.64 1.59
CA SER A 84 5.39 1.06 0.55
C SER A 84 4.74 1.23 -0.82
N SER A 85 3.46 0.84 -0.95
CA SER A 85 2.71 1.02 -2.19
C SER A 85 2.28 2.49 -2.36
N ASP A 86 2.98 3.22 -3.25
CA ASP A 86 2.57 4.57 -3.62
C ASP A 86 1.34 4.49 -4.54
N LEU A 87 0.16 4.68 -3.95
CA LEU A 87 -1.13 4.69 -4.67
C LEU A 87 -1.26 5.89 -5.65
N ARG A 88 -0.26 6.79 -5.76
CA ARG A 88 -0.29 7.96 -6.66
C ARG A 88 0.39 7.76 -8.01
N GLY A 89 0.93 6.58 -8.28
CA GLY A 89 1.49 6.25 -9.58
C GLY A 89 1.76 4.77 -9.64
N GLY A 90 0.75 4.02 -10.06
CA GLY A 90 0.81 2.56 -10.14
C GLY A 90 2.05 2.09 -10.87
N ILE A 91 3.06 1.70 -10.10
CA ILE A 91 3.70 0.43 -10.39
C ILE A 91 2.63 -0.57 -9.98
N HIS A 92 1.72 -0.89 -10.90
CA HIS A 92 1.28 -2.27 -10.95
C HIS A 92 2.60 -3.04 -11.01
N THR A 93 2.96 -3.72 -9.92
CA THR A 93 3.74 -4.94 -10.08
C THR A 93 3.02 -5.66 -11.20
N ASP A 94 3.63 -5.68 -12.40
CA ASP A 94 2.97 -6.08 -13.64
C ASP A 94 2.07 -7.25 -13.28
N SER A 95 0.76 -7.01 -13.28
CA SER A 95 -0.14 -8.05 -12.80
C SER A 95 0.12 -9.24 -13.71
N PHE A 96 -0.09 -10.46 -13.21
CA PHE A 96 0.15 -11.65 -14.03
C PHE A 96 -0.49 -11.53 -15.42
N TYR A 97 -1.62 -10.83 -15.52
CA TYR A 97 -2.32 -10.59 -16.79
C TYR A 97 -1.81 -9.38 -17.59
N ASP A 98 -1.06 -8.45 -16.98
CA ASP A 98 -0.32 -7.42 -17.73
C ASP A 98 0.87 -8.04 -18.48
N ALA A 99 1.54 -9.03 -17.87
CA ALA A 99 2.62 -9.78 -18.50
C ALA A 99 2.12 -10.85 -19.49
N PHE A 100 0.91 -11.39 -19.27
CA PHE A 100 0.28 -12.44 -20.07
C PHE A 100 -1.17 -12.10 -20.44
N PRO A 101 -1.41 -11.04 -21.23
CA PRO A 101 -2.76 -10.59 -21.58
C PRO A 101 -3.54 -11.63 -22.40
N GLU A 102 -2.84 -12.50 -23.14
CA GLU A 102 -3.45 -13.59 -23.90
C GLU A 102 -4.13 -14.61 -22.99
N ILE A 103 -3.53 -14.89 -21.82
CA ILE A 103 -4.11 -15.82 -20.84
C ILE A 103 -5.44 -15.26 -20.31
N GLU A 104 -5.49 -13.95 -20.04
CA GLU A 104 -6.72 -13.30 -19.56
C GLU A 104 -7.83 -13.34 -20.62
N ALA A 105 -7.49 -13.03 -21.87
CA ALA A 105 -8.43 -13.05 -22.99
C ALA A 105 -9.01 -14.44 -23.21
N ASP A 106 -8.16 -15.47 -23.24
CA ASP A 106 -8.60 -16.85 -23.45
C ASP A 106 -9.37 -17.41 -22.25
N ALA A 107 -8.97 -17.06 -21.02
CA ALA A 107 -9.68 -17.46 -19.81
C ALA A 107 -11.11 -16.90 -19.78
N LYS A 108 -11.29 -15.63 -20.17
CA LYS A 108 -12.62 -15.01 -20.33
C LYS A 108 -13.44 -15.73 -21.40
N ALA A 109 -12.84 -16.06 -22.54
CA ALA A 109 -13.50 -16.80 -23.62
C ALA A 109 -13.96 -18.20 -23.15
N LEU A 110 -13.11 -18.92 -22.40
CA LEU A 110 -13.43 -20.23 -21.83
C LEU A 110 -14.64 -20.17 -20.88
N ILE A 111 -14.68 -19.17 -20.00
CA ILE A 111 -15.80 -18.97 -19.07
C ILE A 111 -17.09 -18.72 -19.85
N ILE A 112 -17.06 -17.78 -20.80
CA ILE A 112 -18.24 -17.44 -21.63
C ILE A 112 -18.73 -18.69 -22.38
N GLN A 113 -17.81 -19.46 -22.98
CA GLN A 113 -18.16 -20.68 -23.70
C GLN A 113 -18.77 -21.73 -22.77
N THR A 114 -18.21 -21.93 -21.58
CA THR A 114 -18.68 -22.94 -20.62
C THR A 114 -20.04 -22.56 -20.05
N CYS A 115 -20.23 -21.30 -19.68
CA CYS A 115 -21.52 -20.79 -19.22
C CYS A 115 -22.60 -20.78 -20.31
N SER A 116 -22.21 -20.78 -21.59
CA SER A 116 -23.15 -20.88 -22.72
C SER A 116 -23.64 -22.31 -22.99
N GLN A 117 -23.10 -23.32 -22.32
CA GLN A 117 -23.55 -24.70 -22.44
C GLN A 117 -24.81 -24.96 -21.62
N LYS A 118 -25.61 -25.95 -22.01
CA LYS A 118 -26.87 -26.31 -21.33
C LYS A 118 -26.72 -26.66 -19.84
N SER A 119 -25.57 -27.19 -19.42
CA SER A 119 -25.30 -27.49 -18.01
C SER A 119 -24.86 -26.26 -17.22
N GLY A 120 -24.15 -25.32 -17.85
CA GLY A 120 -23.65 -24.08 -17.21
C GLY A 120 -22.72 -24.30 -16.00
N GLU A 121 -22.30 -25.53 -15.73
CA GLU A 121 -21.46 -25.87 -14.60
C GLU A 121 -20.01 -25.50 -14.92
N PHE A 122 -19.43 -24.65 -14.08
CA PHE A 122 -18.06 -24.20 -14.18
C PHE A 122 -17.41 -24.32 -12.81
N LYS A 123 -16.27 -25.03 -12.72
CA LYS A 123 -15.50 -25.11 -11.48
C LYS A 123 -14.30 -24.17 -11.58
N THR A 124 -14.04 -23.46 -10.48
CA THR A 124 -12.85 -22.61 -10.36
C THR A 124 -11.55 -23.39 -10.60
N LEU A 125 -11.53 -24.69 -10.30
CA LEU A 125 -10.38 -25.56 -10.56
C LEU A 125 -10.09 -25.69 -12.07
N ASP A 126 -11.13 -25.76 -12.91
CA ASP A 126 -10.97 -25.90 -14.36
C ASP A 126 -10.32 -24.64 -14.95
N LEU A 127 -10.69 -23.46 -14.42
CA LEU A 127 -10.04 -22.19 -14.78
C LEU A 127 -8.58 -22.13 -14.34
N ALA A 128 -8.30 -22.56 -13.12
CA ALA A 128 -6.96 -22.50 -12.55
C ALA A 128 -6.00 -23.44 -13.32
N GLN A 129 -6.48 -24.64 -13.70
CA GLN A 129 -5.74 -25.55 -14.57
C GLN A 129 -5.51 -24.95 -15.96
N PHE A 130 -6.53 -24.32 -16.56
CA PHE A 130 -6.40 -23.66 -17.84
C PHE A 130 -5.33 -22.55 -17.84
N ILE A 131 -5.36 -21.67 -16.84
CA ILE A 131 -4.38 -20.59 -16.67
C ILE A 131 -2.96 -21.14 -16.52
N ASP A 132 -2.81 -22.22 -15.74
CA ASP A 132 -1.53 -22.87 -15.48
C ASP A 132 -0.94 -23.49 -16.76
N GLU A 133 -1.74 -24.26 -17.50
CA GLU A 133 -1.34 -24.84 -18.78
C GLU A 133 -0.92 -23.78 -19.80
N LYS A 134 -1.72 -22.71 -19.92
CA LYS A 134 -1.46 -21.61 -20.85
C LYS A 134 -0.18 -20.86 -20.53
N TYR A 135 0.13 -20.66 -19.25
CA TYR A 135 1.39 -20.02 -18.87
C TYR A 135 2.61 -20.86 -19.26
N TYR A 136 2.59 -22.17 -19.00
CA TYR A 136 3.71 -23.04 -19.38
C TYR A 136 3.83 -23.19 -20.91
N GLU A 137 2.71 -23.13 -21.62
CA GLU A 137 2.69 -23.06 -23.10
C GLU A 137 3.39 -21.78 -23.59
N LEU A 138 3.03 -20.61 -23.05
CA LEU A 138 3.56 -19.32 -23.50
C LEU A 138 5.03 -19.09 -23.09
N THR A 139 5.42 -19.54 -21.90
CA THR A 139 6.78 -19.34 -21.38
C THR A 139 7.77 -20.42 -21.82
N GLY A 140 7.28 -21.57 -22.32
CA GLY A 140 8.10 -22.73 -22.67
C GLY A 140 8.81 -23.39 -21.48
N ILE A 141 8.47 -22.98 -20.24
CA ILE A 141 9.00 -23.56 -19.02
C ILE A 141 8.38 -24.95 -18.84
N LYS A 142 9.20 -25.95 -18.52
CA LYS A 142 8.69 -27.28 -18.20
C LYS A 142 8.26 -27.33 -16.74
N LYS A 143 6.96 -27.54 -16.50
CA LYS A 143 6.42 -27.84 -15.17
C LYS A 143 7.13 -29.06 -14.58
N ARG A 144 7.70 -28.94 -13.38
CA ARG A 144 8.31 -30.06 -12.68
C ARG A 144 7.23 -30.84 -11.95
N SER A 145 7.46 -32.15 -11.80
CA SER A 145 6.56 -33.02 -11.05
C SER A 145 6.51 -32.56 -9.59
N GLY A 146 5.37 -32.02 -9.16
CA GLY A 146 5.15 -31.50 -7.80
C GLY A 146 5.03 -29.98 -7.70
N ASP A 147 5.08 -29.25 -8.82
CA ASP A 147 4.83 -27.80 -8.81
C ASP A 147 3.34 -27.52 -8.56
N ASP A 148 3.06 -26.65 -7.58
CA ASP A 148 1.74 -26.09 -7.33
C ASP A 148 1.25 -25.25 -8.53
N LEU A 149 -0.04 -24.93 -8.55
CA LEU A 149 -0.59 -24.03 -9.58
C LEU A 149 0.11 -22.66 -9.51
N ILE A 150 0.43 -22.08 -10.66
CA ILE A 150 1.13 -20.77 -10.76
C ILE A 150 0.38 -19.65 -9.99
N ARG A 151 -0.93 -19.81 -9.82
CA ARG A 151 -1.80 -18.93 -9.04
C ARG A 151 -2.48 -19.71 -7.91
N SER A 152 -1.70 -20.38 -7.06
CA SER A 152 -2.22 -20.99 -5.83
C SER A 152 -2.44 -19.92 -4.74
N GLU A 153 -3.39 -20.15 -3.82
CA GLU A 153 -3.58 -19.28 -2.64
C GLU A 153 -2.31 -19.11 -1.78
N ARG A 154 -1.30 -19.98 -1.95
CA ARG A 154 -0.01 -19.88 -1.26
C ARG A 154 1.01 -18.99 -1.97
N SER A 155 0.70 -18.57 -3.20
CA SER A 155 1.55 -17.75 -4.07
C SER A 155 1.09 -16.28 -4.13
N CYS A 156 0.04 -15.92 -3.38
CA CYS A 156 -0.44 -14.57 -3.16
C CYS A 156 -0.25 -14.18 -1.69
#